data_AF-A0A7R9LXH3-F1
#
_entry.id   AF-A0A7R9LXH3-F1
#
_cell.length_a   1.000
_cell.length_b   1.000
_cell.length_c   1.000
_cell.angle_alpha   90.00
_cell.angle_beta   90.00
_cell.angle_gamma   90.00
#
_symmetry.space_group_name_H-M   'P 1'
#
loop_
_entity.id
_entity.type
_entity.pdbx_description
1 polymer ?
#
loop_
_entity_poly.entity_id
_entity_poly.type
_entity_poly.pdbx_seq_one_letter_code
_entity_poly.pdbx_strand_id
1 'polypeptide(L)'
;MSKNNCHKNCCDNDSDSDCDGLSAHQLFGTGDGLTYNDFLVLPGYIDFSAEDVDLTTNLTKRIQLRVPLVSSPMDTVTESEMAIAMAVSIWCPLRP
;
A
#
# COMPACT_ATOMS: atom_id res chain seq x y z
N MET A 1 -30.98 -4.15 -24.69
CA MET A 1 -29.98 -5.25 -24.69
C MET A 1 -28.60 -4.62 -24.60
N SER A 2 -27.93 -4.79 -23.46
CA SER A 2 -26.76 -4.01 -23.05
C SER A 2 -25.49 -4.46 -23.77
N LYS A 3 -24.76 -3.51 -24.37
CA LYS A 3 -23.42 -3.69 -24.93
C LYS A 3 -22.40 -3.21 -23.90
N ASN A 4 -21.74 -4.09 -23.15
CA ASN A 4 -20.65 -3.66 -22.26
C ASN A 4 -19.34 -4.40 -22.56
N ASN A 5 -18.68 -3.85 -23.58
CA ASN A 5 -17.25 -3.68 -23.82
C ASN A 5 -16.23 -4.53 -23.03
N CYS A 6 -15.43 -5.26 -23.79
CA CYS A 6 -14.16 -5.87 -23.40
C CYS A 6 -13.11 -4.79 -23.05
N HIS A 7 -12.31 -4.99 -21.99
CA HIS A 7 -10.98 -4.40 -21.90
C HIS A 7 -9.98 -5.48 -21.48
N LYS A 8 -9.32 -6.02 -22.51
CA LYS A 8 -8.06 -6.76 -22.41
C LYS A 8 -7.01 -5.86 -21.76
N ASN A 9 -6.25 -6.39 -20.81
CA ASN A 9 -4.85 -6.03 -20.56
C ASN A 9 -4.18 -7.22 -19.84
N CYS A 10 -4.11 -8.35 -20.53
CA CYS A 10 -3.01 -9.30 -20.35
C CYS A 10 -1.88 -8.79 -21.26
N CYS A 11 -0.94 -8.04 -20.69
CA CYS A 11 0.36 -7.77 -21.28
C CYS A 11 1.32 -8.79 -20.65
N ASP A 12 2.24 -9.49 -21.30
CA ASP A 12 2.54 -9.82 -22.69
C ASP A 12 3.32 -11.15 -22.61
N ASN A 13 3.00 -12.10 -23.50
CA ASN A 13 3.74 -13.32 -23.90
C ASN A 13 4.67 -14.05 -22.89
N ASP A 14 4.21 -15.20 -22.37
CA ASP A 14 4.82 -16.53 -22.60
C ASP A 14 4.01 -17.65 -21.91
N SER A 15 3.47 -18.58 -22.70
CA SER A 15 2.96 -19.93 -22.37
C SER A 15 1.77 -20.11 -21.40
N ASP A 16 0.87 -21.02 -21.77
CA ASP A 16 -0.44 -21.32 -21.19
C ASP A 16 -0.49 -21.67 -19.68
N SER A 17 -1.65 -21.34 -19.06
CA SER A 17 -2.24 -21.87 -17.81
C SER A 17 -1.45 -21.59 -16.51
N ASP A 18 -1.83 -20.66 -15.63
CA ASP A 18 -3.16 -20.28 -15.14
C ASP A 18 -3.23 -18.76 -14.91
N CYS A 19 -4.43 -18.20 -14.95
CA CYS A 19 -4.67 -16.80 -14.59
C CYS A 19 -4.44 -16.62 -13.10
N ASP A 20 -3.19 -16.44 -12.66
CA ASP A 20 -2.89 -16.38 -11.24
C ASP A 20 -3.37 -15.07 -10.61
N GLY A 21 -4.29 -15.21 -9.67
CA GLY A 21 -4.77 -14.13 -8.79
C GLY A 21 -6.05 -13.43 -9.24
N LEU A 22 -6.64 -12.70 -8.29
CA LEU A 22 -7.76 -11.79 -8.52
C LEU A 22 -7.27 -10.34 -8.41
N SER A 23 -7.75 -9.48 -9.32
CA SER A 23 -7.49 -8.04 -9.18
C SER A 23 -8.24 -7.46 -7.99
N ALA A 24 -7.71 -6.39 -7.38
CA ALA A 24 -8.34 -5.74 -6.23
C ALA A 24 -9.78 -5.30 -6.53
N HIS A 25 -10.06 -4.82 -7.74
CA HIS A 25 -11.42 -4.42 -8.13
C HIS A 25 -12.39 -5.62 -8.16
N GLN A 26 -11.93 -6.79 -8.64
CA GLN A 26 -12.72 -8.01 -8.66
C GLN A 26 -12.98 -8.54 -7.24
N LEU A 27 -11.97 -8.45 -6.36
CA LEU A 27 -12.02 -8.95 -4.99
C LEU A 27 -12.89 -8.07 -4.08
N PHE A 28 -12.74 -6.74 -4.12
CA PHE A 28 -13.51 -5.82 -3.28
C PHE A 28 -14.90 -5.48 -3.84
N GLY A 29 -15.18 -5.83 -5.11
CA GLY A 29 -16.46 -5.55 -5.76
C GLY A 29 -17.60 -6.49 -5.37
N THR A 30 -17.31 -7.58 -4.64
CA THR A 30 -18.28 -8.65 -4.31
C THR A 30 -19.22 -8.28 -3.16
N GLY A 31 -18.93 -7.20 -2.42
CA GLY A 31 -19.80 -6.67 -1.36
C GLY A 31 -19.64 -7.30 0.02
N ASP A 32 -18.70 -8.25 0.17
CA ASP A 32 -18.36 -8.86 1.44
C ASP A 32 -17.36 -8.01 2.25
N GLY A 33 -17.49 -8.02 3.57
CA GLY A 33 -16.54 -7.35 4.47
C GLY A 33 -15.27 -8.18 4.62
N LEU A 34 -14.23 -7.85 3.87
CA LEU A 34 -12.92 -8.52 3.93
C LEU A 34 -12.02 -7.90 5.00
N THR A 35 -11.33 -8.74 5.77
CA THR A 35 -10.30 -8.36 6.73
C THR A 35 -8.90 -8.63 6.17
N TYR A 36 -7.86 -8.08 6.80
CA TYR A 36 -6.46 -8.29 6.36
C TYR A 36 -6.01 -9.75 6.37
N ASN A 37 -6.70 -10.62 7.11
CA ASN A 37 -6.36 -12.05 7.19
C ASN A 37 -7.02 -12.87 6.08
N ASP A 38 -7.97 -12.30 5.32
CA ASP A 38 -8.78 -13.03 4.34
C ASP A 38 -8.15 -13.06 2.94
N PHE A 39 -7.07 -12.32 2.72
CA PHE A 39 -6.36 -12.30 1.43
C PHE A 39 -4.85 -12.21 1.62
N LEU A 40 -4.12 -12.64 0.59
CA LEU A 40 -2.66 -12.59 0.52
C LEU A 40 -2.27 -11.93 -0.80
N VAL A 41 -1.12 -11.25 -0.81
CA VAL A 41 -0.56 -10.64 -2.02
C VAL A 41 0.38 -11.63 -2.68
N LEU A 42 0.19 -11.87 -3.98
CA LEU A 42 1.11 -12.68 -4.77
C LEU A 42 2.41 -11.89 -5.00
N PRO A 43 3.58 -12.48 -4.71
CA PRO A 43 4.86 -11.80 -4.93
C PRO A 43 5.13 -11.63 -6.42
N GLY A 44 5.79 -10.53 -6.78
CA GLY A 44 6.28 -10.25 -8.13
C GLY A 44 7.80 -10.37 -8.24
N TYR A 45 8.31 -10.17 -9.45
CA TYR A 45 9.76 -10.06 -9.69
C TYR A 45 10.30 -8.72 -9.19
N ILE A 46 11.48 -8.72 -8.58
CA ILE A 46 12.17 -7.52 -8.06
C ILE A 46 13.63 -7.50 -8.54
N ASP A 47 14.15 -6.33 -8.92
CA ASP A 47 15.55 -6.11 -9.32
C ASP A 47 16.31 -5.07 -8.45
N PHE A 48 15.65 -4.53 -7.43
CA PHE A 48 16.17 -3.48 -6.55
C PHE A 48 16.31 -3.94 -5.09
N SER A 49 17.06 -3.17 -4.30
CA SER A 49 17.24 -3.45 -2.87
C SER A 49 16.12 -2.83 -2.02
N ALA A 50 15.81 -3.44 -0.87
CA ALA A 50 14.72 -2.97 -0.01
C ALA A 50 14.90 -1.53 0.51
N GLU A 51 16.13 -1.02 0.53
CA GLU A 51 16.46 0.37 0.91
C GLU A 51 16.12 1.41 -0.16
N ASP A 52 15.98 1.00 -1.42
CA ASP A 52 15.66 1.90 -2.54
C ASP A 52 14.15 2.17 -2.67
N VAL A 53 13.32 1.54 -1.83
CA VAL A 53 11.86 1.68 -1.85
C VAL A 53 11.45 3.02 -1.25
N ASP A 54 10.86 3.89 -2.07
CA ASP A 54 10.30 5.16 -1.60
C ASP A 54 8.99 4.95 -0.82
N LEU A 55 8.99 5.34 0.46
CA LEU A 55 7.83 5.27 1.36
C LEU A 55 7.10 6.62 1.48
N THR A 56 7.43 7.60 0.64
CA THR A 56 6.81 8.92 0.68
C THR A 56 5.32 8.84 0.38
N THR A 57 4.49 9.33 1.30
CA THR A 57 3.04 9.26 1.23
C THR A 57 2.39 10.57 1.65
N ASN A 58 1.22 10.86 1.09
CA ASN A 58 0.47 12.07 1.39
C ASN A 58 -0.59 11.77 2.44
N LEU A 59 -0.41 12.25 3.67
CA LEU A 59 -1.44 12.14 4.72
C LEU A 59 -2.64 13.04 4.40
N THR A 60 -2.37 14.23 3.88
CA THR A 60 -3.40 15.17 3.40
C THR A 60 -2.98 15.79 2.08
N LYS A 61 -3.86 16.59 1.46
CA LYS A 61 -3.53 17.32 0.22
C LYS A 61 -2.31 18.24 0.35
N ARG A 62 -1.95 18.66 1.57
CA ARG A 62 -0.87 19.62 1.83
C ARG A 62 0.29 19.05 2.64
N ILE A 63 0.08 17.95 3.36
CA ILE A 63 1.08 17.37 4.26
C ILE A 63 1.59 16.07 3.63
N GLN A 64 2.87 16.08 3.27
CA GLN A 64 3.61 14.90 2.82
C GLN A 64 4.46 14.36 3.97
N LEU A 65 4.50 13.04 4.09
CA LEU A 65 5.31 12.30 5.05
C LEU A 65 6.26 11.39 4.28
N ARG A 66 7.49 11.20 4.78
CA ARG A 66 8.44 10.24 4.20
C ARG A 66 8.13 8.79 4.52
N VAL A 67 7.35 8.56 5.58
CA VAL A 67 7.00 7.23 6.07
C VAL A 67 5.50 7.25 6.44
N PRO A 68 4.69 6.27 6.02
CA PRO A 68 3.24 6.24 6.24
C PRO A 68 2.85 5.78 7.66
N LEU A 69 3.49 6.33 8.69
CA LEU A 69 3.24 5.97 10.09
C LEU A 69 2.71 7.17 10.87
N VAL A 70 1.58 6.98 11.56
CA VAL A 70 0.90 7.99 12.37
C VAL A 70 0.43 7.35 13.67
N SER A 71 0.60 8.04 14.81
CA SER A 71 0.07 7.56 16.10
C SER A 71 -1.43 7.81 16.21
N SER A 72 -2.12 6.92 16.91
CA SER A 72 -3.52 7.11 17.27
C SER A 72 -3.65 8.19 18.36
N PRO A 73 -4.65 9.10 18.27
CA PRO A 73 -4.89 10.13 19.28
C PRO A 73 -5.56 9.53 20.53
N MET A 74 -4.80 8.75 21.29
CA MET A 74 -5.21 8.14 22.56
C MET A 74 -4.34 8.68 23.69
N ASP A 75 -4.93 8.93 24.86
CA ASP A 75 -4.22 9.48 26.04
C ASP A 75 -3.03 8.61 26.48
N THR A 76 -3.09 7.30 26.24
CA THR A 76 -2.01 6.35 26.59
C THR A 76 -0.92 6.22 25.54
N VAL A 77 -1.10 6.81 24.36
CA VAL A 77 -0.20 6.65 23.22
C VAL A 77 0.41 7.98 22.83
N THR A 78 -0.42 9.01 22.64
CA THR A 78 0.02 10.28 22.07
C THR A 78 0.16 11.34 23.14
N GLU A 79 1.29 11.29 23.85
CA GLU A 79 1.79 12.40 24.66
C GLU A 79 2.82 13.24 23.87
N SER A 80 3.27 14.35 24.46
CA SER A 80 4.20 15.28 23.81
C SER A 80 5.54 14.62 23.41
N GLU A 81 6.05 13.70 24.23
CA GLU A 81 7.31 13.02 23.94
C GLU A 81 7.22 12.12 22.70
N MET A 82 6.10 11.39 22.53
CA MET A 82 5.90 10.54 21.35
C MET A 82 5.74 11.36 20.07
N ALA A 83 5.06 12.50 20.15
CA ALA A 83 4.93 13.41 19.00
C ALA A 83 6.29 13.95 18.53
N ILE A 84 7.17 14.31 19.47
CA ILE A 84 8.55 14.74 19.16
C ILE A 84 9.35 13.59 18.56
N ALA A 85 9.29 12.41 19.15
CA ALA A 85 10.03 11.23 18.68
C ALA A 85 9.63 10.85 17.24
N MET A 86 8.34 10.86 16.92
CA MET A 86 7.85 10.61 15.56
C MET A 86 8.26 11.71 14.58
N ALA A 87 8.19 12.98 15.00
CA ALA A 87 8.63 14.08 14.14
C ALA A 87 10.12 13.93 13.80
N VAL A 88 10.96 13.61 14.79
CA VAL A 88 12.40 13.38 14.57
C VAL A 88 12.63 12.17 13.67
N SER A 89 11.97 11.02 13.90
CA SER A 89 12.20 9.83 13.09
C SER A 89 11.72 9.96 11.65
N ILE A 90 10.61 10.67 11.42
CA ILE A 90 10.03 10.85 10.08
C ILE A 90 10.77 11.92 9.28
N TRP A 91 11.14 13.04 9.91
CA TRP A 91 11.73 14.18 9.20
C TRP A 91 13.25 14.20 9.20
N CYS A 92 13.90 13.67 10.23
CA CYS A 92 15.34 13.74 10.35
C CYS A 92 15.98 12.61 9.52
N PRO A 93 16.72 12.92 8.45
CA PRO A 93 17.46 11.91 7.70
C PRO A 93 18.77 11.51 8.43
N LEU A 94 18.92 11.82 9.72
CA LEU A 94 20.18 11.57 10.43
C LEU A 94 20.29 10.11 10.85
N ARG A 95 20.87 9.31 9.95
CA ARG A 95 21.94 8.39 10.35
C ARG A 95 23.15 8.63 9.42
N PRO A 96 24.34 8.98 9.96
CA PRO A 96 25.60 8.75 9.24
C PRO A 96 25.90 7.26 9.08
#